data_AF-A0A7S0XRQ6-F1
#
_entry.id   AF-A0A7S0XRQ6-F1
#
_cell.length_a   1.000
_cell.length_b   1.000
_cell.length_c   1.000
_cell.angle_alpha   90.00
_cell.angle_beta   90.00
_cell.angle_gamma   90.00
#
_symmetry.space_group_name_H-M   'P 1'
#
loop_
_entity.id
_entity.type
_entity.pdbx_description
1 polymer ?
#
loop_
_entity_poly.entity_id
_entity_poly.type
_entity_poly.pdbx_seq_one_letter_code
_entity_poly.pdbx_strand_id
1 'polypeptide(L)'
;GRRNNHGRGGGGCGGGGGGGGELEVDLVADMTVPELKAELKKRKLKVSGTKQVLVGRLVEALTEAQEGEEEEEELVDWDSGQLQSAMRRIQEAGSLFDREMAAARERRREMVERQRRELAEEIASQEAQFREAKEGMERLRALMEEESNALAAAEAQAEASKALEAAEGKAGASGGVNDID
;
A
#
# COMPACT_ATOMS: atom_id res chain seq x y z
N GLY A 1 -7.21 3.48 29.95
CA GLY A 1 -7.96 2.28 30.33
C GLY A 1 -9.15 2.09 29.41
N ARG A 2 -9.38 0.84 28.99
CA ARG A 2 -10.65 0.23 28.52
C ARG A 2 -11.28 0.72 27.19
N ARG A 3 -10.92 -0.02 26.13
CA ARG A 3 -11.73 -0.66 25.07
C ARG A 3 -13.21 -0.29 24.96
N ASN A 4 -13.69 -0.07 23.73
CA ASN A 4 -15.00 -0.49 23.20
C ASN A 4 -14.80 -0.67 21.68
N ASN A 5 -14.47 -1.86 21.19
CA ASN A 5 -15.30 -3.05 20.93
C ASN A 5 -16.28 -2.88 19.76
N HIS A 6 -16.12 -3.79 18.81
CA HIS A 6 -16.71 -3.81 17.48
C HIS A 6 -18.11 -4.42 17.54
N GLY A 7 -19.10 -3.67 17.06
CA GLY A 7 -20.44 -4.17 16.81
C GLY A 7 -20.51 -4.85 15.45
N ARG A 8 -20.57 -6.18 15.46
CA ARG A 8 -21.08 -7.00 14.35
C ARG A 8 -22.48 -6.51 13.96
N GLY A 9 -22.66 -6.25 12.67
CA GLY A 9 -23.96 -6.10 12.03
C GLY A 9 -23.92 -6.85 10.71
N GLY A 10 -24.18 -8.16 10.75
CA GLY A 10 -24.51 -8.91 9.55
C GLY A 10 -25.89 -8.48 9.07
N GLY A 11 -25.94 -7.91 7.87
CA GLY A 11 -27.17 -7.60 7.13
C GLY A 11 -27.03 -8.15 5.73
N GLY A 12 -27.14 -9.47 5.60
CA GLY A 12 -27.40 -10.11 4.32
C GLY A 12 -28.88 -9.97 3.99
N CYS A 13 -29.21 -8.99 3.17
CA CYS A 13 -30.38 -8.97 2.28
C CYS A 13 -29.78 -8.93 0.86
N GLY A 14 -30.03 -9.87 -0.03
CA GLY A 14 -31.37 -10.25 -0.47
C GLY A 14 -31.78 -9.24 -1.54
N GLY A 15 -31.41 -9.51 -2.79
CA GLY A 15 -31.72 -8.68 -3.94
C GLY A 15 -31.24 -9.32 -5.23
N GLY A 16 -31.98 -10.32 -5.72
CA GLY A 16 -31.94 -10.67 -7.13
C GLY A 16 -32.57 -9.54 -7.95
N GLY A 17 -32.03 -9.28 -9.13
CA GLY A 17 -32.57 -8.34 -10.10
C GLY A 17 -31.65 -8.34 -11.32
N GLY A 18 -32.21 -8.67 -12.48
CA GLY A 18 -31.49 -8.91 -13.73
C GLY A 18 -30.49 -7.82 -14.09
N GLY A 19 -29.22 -8.21 -14.21
CA GLY A 19 -28.18 -7.40 -14.83
C GLY A 19 -28.40 -7.39 -16.34
N GLY A 20 -29.16 -6.40 -16.80
CA GLY A 20 -29.39 -6.16 -18.23
C GLY A 20 -29.70 -4.70 -18.60
N GLY A 21 -29.70 -3.75 -17.66
CA GLY A 21 -30.10 -2.37 -17.94
C GLY A 21 -29.31 -1.25 -17.25
N GLU A 22 -28.35 -1.55 -16.37
CA GLU A 22 -27.64 -0.50 -15.59
C GLU A 22 -26.82 0.45 -16.46
N LEU A 23 -26.34 0.02 -17.64
CA LEU A 23 -25.49 0.84 -18.50
C LEU A 23 -26.26 1.93 -19.28
N GLU A 24 -27.58 1.79 -19.48
CA GLU A 24 -28.36 2.79 -20.22
C GLU A 24 -28.96 3.88 -19.31
N VAL A 25 -29.23 3.55 -18.03
CA VAL A 25 -29.87 4.48 -17.09
C VAL A 25 -28.96 5.68 -16.76
N ASP A 26 -27.66 5.44 -16.59
CA ASP A 26 -26.69 6.49 -16.28
C ASP A 26 -26.54 7.49 -17.46
N LEU A 27 -26.53 6.98 -18.69
CA LEU A 27 -26.47 7.81 -19.90
C LEU A 27 -27.71 8.71 -20.05
N VAL A 28 -28.91 8.19 -19.74
CA VAL A 28 -30.16 8.96 -19.81
C VAL A 28 -30.25 9.97 -18.64
N ALA A 29 -29.72 9.64 -17.47
CA ALA A 29 -29.71 10.54 -16.31
C ALA A 29 -28.83 11.78 -16.53
N ASP A 30 -27.73 11.62 -17.27
CA ASP A 30 -26.79 12.68 -17.63
C ASP A 30 -27.31 13.63 -18.71
N MET A 31 -28.33 13.22 -19.48
CA MET A 31 -28.98 14.10 -20.47
C MET A 31 -29.63 15.32 -19.81
N THR A 32 -29.59 16.44 -20.52
CA THR A 32 -30.27 17.66 -20.12
C THR A 32 -31.78 17.58 -20.42
N VAL A 33 -32.60 18.37 -19.72
CA VAL A 33 -34.06 18.42 -19.95
C VAL A 33 -34.46 18.67 -21.41
N PRO A 34 -33.83 19.57 -22.19
CA PRO A 34 -34.17 19.74 -23.61
C PRO A 34 -33.83 18.49 -24.44
N GLU A 35 -32.73 17.79 -24.15
CA GLU A 35 -32.35 16.55 -24.84
C GLU A 35 -33.32 15.42 -24.52
N LEU A 36 -33.67 15.25 -23.24
CA LEU A 36 -34.69 14.28 -22.80
C LEU A 36 -36.04 14.53 -23.51
N LYS A 37 -36.46 15.79 -23.63
CA LYS A 37 -37.70 16.14 -24.34
C LYS A 37 -37.61 15.92 -25.85
N ALA A 38 -36.44 16.15 -26.46
CA ALA A 38 -36.23 15.89 -27.87
C ALA A 38 -36.36 14.39 -28.16
N GLU A 39 -35.74 13.56 -27.32
CA GLU A 39 -35.74 12.10 -27.48
C GLU A 39 -37.13 11.50 -27.22
N LEU A 40 -37.83 11.97 -26.18
CA LEU A 40 -39.23 11.59 -25.95
C LEU A 40 -40.16 12.05 -27.09
N LYS A 41 -39.94 13.22 -27.71
CA LYS A 41 -40.74 13.67 -28.87
C LYS A 41 -40.53 12.79 -30.09
N LYS A 42 -39.30 12.36 -30.38
CA LYS A 42 -39.01 11.43 -31.48
C LYS A 42 -39.80 10.12 -31.30
N ARG A 43 -39.90 9.67 -30.06
CA ARG A 43 -40.64 8.47 -29.66
C ARG A 43 -42.14 8.69 -29.46
N LYS A 44 -42.65 9.89 -29.74
CA LYS A 44 -44.06 10.31 -29.54
C LYS A 44 -44.57 10.14 -28.09
N LEU A 45 -43.66 10.21 -27.12
CA LEU A 45 -43.96 10.09 -25.70
C LEU A 45 -44.23 11.45 -25.05
N LYS A 46 -44.92 11.42 -23.91
CA LYS A 46 -45.35 12.63 -23.19
C LYS A 46 -44.16 13.37 -22.57
N VAL A 47 -43.96 14.63 -22.98
CA VAL A 47 -42.84 15.51 -22.54
C VAL A 47 -43.15 16.39 -21.32
N SER A 48 -44.26 16.16 -20.64
CA SER A 48 -44.65 16.93 -19.43
C SER A 48 -44.16 16.26 -18.15
N GLY A 49 -43.59 17.02 -17.22
CA GLY A 49 -43.17 16.52 -15.91
C GLY A 49 -41.81 17.07 -15.48
N THR A 50 -41.34 16.61 -14.32
CA THR A 50 -39.99 16.89 -13.80
C THR A 50 -38.94 16.06 -14.54
N LYS A 51 -37.65 16.43 -14.44
CA LYS A 51 -36.54 15.71 -15.10
C LYS A 51 -36.57 14.20 -14.82
N GLN A 52 -36.77 13.82 -13.55
CA GLN A 52 -36.84 12.41 -13.14
C GLN A 52 -37.97 11.63 -13.83
N VAL A 53 -39.12 12.27 -14.05
CA VAL A 53 -40.26 11.66 -14.74
C VAL A 53 -39.96 11.48 -16.24
N LEU A 54 -39.20 12.38 -16.84
CA LEU A 54 -38.77 12.26 -18.24
C LEU A 54 -37.72 11.17 -18.42
N VAL A 55 -36.76 11.06 -17.49
CA VAL A 55 -35.76 9.99 -17.45
C VAL A 55 -36.45 8.64 -17.31
N GLY A 56 -37.34 8.48 -16.33
CA GLY A 56 -38.06 7.21 -16.12
C GLY A 56 -38.83 6.74 -17.35
N ARG A 57 -39.57 7.64 -18.01
CA ARG A 57 -40.30 7.30 -19.24
C ARG A 57 -39.40 6.94 -20.42
N LEU A 58 -38.23 7.58 -20.52
CA LEU A 58 -37.31 7.30 -21.61
C LEU A 58 -36.62 5.95 -21.41
N VAL A 59 -36.26 5.63 -20.17
CA VAL A 59 -35.71 4.32 -19.78
C VAL A 59 -36.74 3.21 -20.01
N GLU A 60 -37.97 3.39 -19.56
CA GLU A 60 -39.06 2.41 -19.75
C GLU A 60 -39.30 2.10 -21.25
N ALA A 61 -39.29 3.13 -22.10
CA ALA A 61 -39.43 2.96 -23.54
C ALA A 61 -38.18 2.39 -24.24
N LEU A 62 -37.00 2.43 -23.61
CA LEU A 62 -35.80 1.75 -24.09
C LEU A 62 -35.86 0.26 -23.73
N THR A 63 -36.31 -0.05 -22.51
CA THR A 63 -36.44 -1.44 -22.05
C THR A 63 -37.57 -2.18 -22.74
N GLU A 64 -38.71 -1.55 -23.01
CA GLU A 64 -39.83 -2.17 -23.73
C GLU A 64 -39.51 -2.44 -25.21
N ALA A 65 -38.60 -1.67 -25.83
CA ALA A 65 -38.20 -1.88 -27.21
C ALA A 65 -37.32 -3.14 -27.40
N GLN A 66 -36.68 -3.63 -26.34
CA GLN A 66 -35.90 -4.87 -26.37
C GLN A 66 -36.76 -6.14 -26.27
N GLU A 67 -38.02 -6.04 -25.83
CA GLU A 67 -38.90 -7.22 -25.66
C GLU A 67 -39.77 -7.53 -26.89
N GLY A 68 -39.69 -6.72 -27.96
CA GLY A 68 -40.60 -6.80 -29.12
C GLY A 68 -39.98 -7.18 -30.47
N GLU A 69 -38.67 -7.37 -30.55
CA GLU A 69 -37.99 -7.87 -31.76
C GLU A 69 -37.59 -9.34 -31.53
N GLU A 70 -38.57 -10.24 -31.59
CA GLU A 70 -38.31 -11.63 -31.98
C GLU A 70 -37.87 -11.60 -33.46
N GLU A 71 -36.59 -11.30 -33.69
CA GLU A 71 -35.92 -11.70 -34.92
C GLU A 71 -36.14 -13.22 -35.04
N GLU A 72 -36.86 -13.61 -36.08
CA GLU A 72 -37.00 -14.99 -36.52
C GLU A 72 -35.57 -15.50 -36.79
N GLU A 73 -34.92 -16.03 -35.75
CA GLU A 73 -33.60 -16.65 -35.86
C GLU A 73 -33.75 -17.78 -36.87
N GLU A 74 -33.30 -17.50 -38.09
CA GLU A 74 -33.09 -18.47 -39.15
C GLU A 74 -32.21 -19.57 -38.54
N LEU A 75 -32.85 -20.64 -38.09
CA LEU A 75 -32.21 -21.78 -37.45
C LEU A 75 -31.34 -22.46 -38.51
N VAL A 76 -30.12 -21.96 -38.67
CA VAL A 76 -29.12 -22.54 -39.56
C VAL A 76 -28.84 -23.94 -39.00
N ASP A 77 -29.37 -24.96 -39.68
CA ASP A 77 -29.20 -26.38 -39.36
C ASP A 77 -27.71 -26.74 -39.52
N TRP A 78 -26.92 -26.39 -38.51
CA TRP A 78 -25.50 -26.70 -38.45
C TRP A 78 -25.39 -28.21 -38.31
N ASP A 79 -24.86 -28.87 -39.35
CA ASP A 79 -24.54 -30.29 -39.33
C ASP A 79 -23.85 -30.63 -38.00
N SER A 80 -24.45 -31.56 -37.25
CA SER A 80 -24.02 -31.97 -35.91
C SER A 80 -22.52 -32.27 -35.80
N GLY A 81 -21.87 -32.71 -36.90
CA GLY A 81 -20.42 -32.92 -36.97
C GLY A 81 -19.61 -31.61 -36.99
N GLN A 82 -20.13 -30.57 -37.65
CA GLN A 82 -19.53 -29.23 -37.63
C GLN A 82 -19.67 -28.60 -36.25
N LEU A 83 -20.83 -28.74 -35.60
CA LEU A 83 -21.07 -28.17 -34.27
C LEU A 83 -20.13 -28.79 -33.22
N GLN A 84 -19.97 -30.12 -33.23
CA GLN A 84 -19.02 -30.79 -32.33
C GLN A 84 -17.57 -30.37 -32.59
N SER A 85 -17.20 -30.16 -33.85
CA SER A 85 -15.86 -29.68 -34.22
C SER A 85 -15.62 -28.24 -33.76
N ALA A 86 -16.63 -27.37 -33.87
CA ALA A 86 -16.57 -25.99 -33.39
C ALA A 86 -16.48 -25.93 -31.85
N MET A 87 -17.30 -26.71 -31.14
CA MET A 87 -17.24 -26.80 -29.67
C MET A 87 -15.88 -27.30 -29.17
N ARG A 88 -15.29 -28.30 -29.83
CA ARG A 88 -13.94 -28.78 -29.48
C ARG A 88 -12.89 -27.67 -29.67
N ARG A 89 -12.94 -26.93 -30.76
CA ARG A 89 -12.00 -25.79 -31.01
C ARG A 89 -12.15 -24.69 -29.95
N ILE A 90 -13.38 -24.39 -29.53
CA ILE A 90 -13.64 -23.41 -28.46
C ILE A 90 -13.06 -23.90 -27.14
N GLN A 91 -13.26 -25.18 -26.80
CA GLN A 91 -12.69 -25.77 -25.58
C GLN A 91 -11.15 -25.79 -25.61
N GLU A 92 -10.55 -26.16 -26.74
CA GLU A 92 -9.09 -26.13 -26.93
C GLU A 92 -8.55 -24.71 -26.80
N ALA A 93 -9.20 -23.72 -27.43
CA ALA A 93 -8.84 -22.31 -27.31
C ALA A 93 -8.96 -21.79 -25.87
N GLY A 94 -10.02 -22.15 -25.15
CA GLY A 94 -10.19 -21.82 -23.73
C GLY A 94 -9.06 -22.39 -22.87
N SER A 95 -8.67 -23.64 -23.12
CA SER A 95 -7.56 -24.28 -22.38
C SER A 95 -6.20 -23.62 -22.63
N LEU A 96 -5.98 -23.07 -23.82
CA LEU A 96 -4.76 -22.32 -24.14
C LEU A 96 -4.72 -20.98 -23.40
N PHE A 97 -5.84 -20.26 -23.38
CA PHE A 97 -5.98 -19.01 -22.63
C PHE A 97 -5.76 -19.23 -21.13
N ASP A 98 -6.33 -20.28 -20.55
CA ASP A 98 -6.13 -20.63 -19.13
C ASP A 98 -4.66 -20.91 -18.80
N ARG A 99 -3.96 -21.66 -19.67
CA ARG A 99 -2.52 -21.92 -19.52
C ARG A 99 -1.70 -20.65 -19.62
N GLU A 100 -2.02 -19.78 -20.58
CA GLU A 100 -1.33 -18.50 -20.73
C GLU A 100 -1.55 -17.58 -19.53
N MET A 101 -2.78 -17.50 -19.02
CA MET A 101 -3.09 -16.73 -17.82
C MET A 101 -2.42 -17.32 -16.57
N ALA A 102 -2.30 -18.64 -16.47
CA ALA A 102 -1.53 -19.28 -15.40
C ALA A 102 -0.05 -18.92 -15.49
N ALA A 103 0.56 -19.02 -16.68
CA ALA A 103 1.95 -18.63 -16.91
C ALA A 103 2.17 -17.12 -16.65
N ALA A 104 1.23 -16.25 -17.02
CA ALA A 104 1.31 -14.82 -16.76
C ALA A 104 1.25 -14.52 -15.25
N ARG A 105 0.41 -15.23 -14.49
CA ARG A 105 0.35 -15.13 -13.02
C ARG A 105 1.67 -15.59 -12.39
N GLU A 106 2.26 -16.66 -12.90
CA GLU A 106 3.56 -17.16 -12.45
C GLU A 106 4.68 -16.14 -12.71
N ARG A 107 4.80 -15.63 -13.94
CA ARG A 107 5.75 -14.54 -14.28
C ARG A 107 5.59 -13.33 -13.36
N ARG A 108 4.35 -12.95 -13.04
CA ARG A 108 4.09 -11.85 -12.09
C ARG A 108 4.54 -12.18 -10.67
N ARG A 109 4.33 -13.42 -10.21
CA ARG A 109 4.83 -13.87 -8.90
C ARG A 109 6.35 -13.82 -8.85
N GLU A 110 7.02 -14.34 -9.86
CA GLU A 110 8.49 -14.32 -9.96
C GLU A 110 9.05 -12.90 -9.96
N MET A 111 8.41 -11.98 -10.71
CA MET A 111 8.79 -10.57 -10.71
C MET A 111 8.67 -9.94 -9.31
N VAL A 112 7.56 -10.20 -8.61
CA VAL A 112 7.35 -9.69 -7.25
C VAL A 112 8.34 -10.30 -6.27
N GLU A 113 8.64 -11.59 -6.39
CA GLU A 113 9.64 -12.26 -5.55
C GLU A 113 11.05 -11.71 -5.80
N ARG A 114 11.39 -11.42 -7.06
CA ARG A 114 12.65 -10.77 -7.41
C ARG A 114 12.76 -9.38 -6.78
N GLN A 115 11.73 -8.55 -6.91
CA GLN A 115 11.70 -7.24 -6.28
C GLN A 115 11.82 -7.33 -4.75
N ARG A 116 11.16 -8.32 -4.13
CA ARG A 116 11.28 -8.57 -2.68
C ARG A 116 12.68 -8.98 -2.28
N ARG A 117 13.38 -9.82 -3.07
CA ARG A 117 14.78 -10.19 -2.80
C ARG A 117 15.71 -9.00 -2.93
N GLU A 118 15.57 -8.21 -4.00
CA GLU A 118 16.35 -6.99 -4.22
C GLU A 118 16.16 -6.00 -3.06
N LEU A 119 14.92 -5.76 -2.63
CA LEU A 119 14.63 -4.90 -1.48
C LEU A 119 15.19 -5.47 -0.17
N ALA A 120 15.12 -6.79 0.04
CA ALA A 120 15.66 -7.42 1.23
C ALA A 120 17.20 -7.34 1.29
N GLU A 121 17.88 -7.47 0.15
CA GLU A 121 19.32 -7.28 0.05
C GLU A 121 19.72 -5.83 0.34
N GLU A 122 18.95 -4.85 -0.16
CA GLU A 122 19.16 -3.44 0.15
C GLU A 122 18.99 -3.15 1.65
N ILE A 123 17.92 -3.65 2.28
CA ILE A 123 17.69 -3.50 3.72
C ILE A 123 18.84 -4.13 4.52
N ALA A 124 19.25 -5.36 4.16
CA ALA A 124 20.35 -6.03 4.84
C ALA A 124 21.68 -5.26 4.72
N SER A 125 21.95 -4.68 3.55
CA SER A 125 23.12 -3.82 3.34
C SER A 125 23.05 -2.55 4.19
N GLN A 126 21.90 -1.89 4.26
CA GLN A 126 21.72 -0.70 5.10
C GLN A 126 21.89 -1.04 6.59
N GLU A 127 21.30 -2.13 7.06
CA GLU A 127 21.45 -2.59 8.45
C GLU A 127 22.90 -2.90 8.81
N ALA A 128 23.68 -3.48 7.88
CA ALA A 128 25.10 -3.72 8.07
C ALA A 128 25.89 -2.40 8.21
N GLN A 129 25.62 -1.42 7.35
CA GLN A 129 26.23 -0.09 7.44
C GLN A 129 25.88 0.62 8.76
N PHE A 130 24.62 0.57 9.19
CA PHE A 130 24.21 1.14 10.48
C PHE A 130 24.86 0.43 11.66
N ARG A 131 25.04 -0.89 11.60
CA ARG A 131 25.74 -1.65 12.64
C ARG A 131 27.21 -1.23 12.72
N GLU A 132 27.90 -1.16 11.60
CA GLU A 132 29.31 -0.72 11.55
C GLU A 132 29.46 0.72 12.05
N ALA A 133 28.59 1.63 11.61
CA ALA A 133 28.58 3.01 12.09
C ALA A 133 28.34 3.10 13.60
N LYS A 134 27.42 2.29 14.13
CA LYS A 134 27.15 2.21 15.57
C LYS A 134 28.37 1.72 16.34
N GLU A 135 29.01 0.65 15.88
CA GLU A 135 30.24 0.14 16.50
C GLU A 135 31.37 1.18 16.45
N GLY A 136 31.51 1.91 15.33
CA GLY A 136 32.45 3.02 15.21
C GLY A 136 32.20 4.13 16.23
N MET A 137 30.94 4.51 16.43
CA MET A 137 30.55 5.51 17.43
C MET A 137 30.77 5.03 18.87
N GLU A 138 30.54 3.75 19.15
CA GLU A 138 30.82 3.16 20.48
C GLU A 138 32.33 3.12 20.76
N ARG A 139 33.16 2.80 19.76
CA ARG A 139 34.63 2.88 19.88
C ARG A 139 35.11 4.30 20.14
N LEU A 140 34.57 5.27 19.38
CA LEU A 140 34.92 6.69 19.59
C LEU A 140 34.53 7.15 21.00
N ARG A 141 33.35 6.74 21.48
CA ARG A 141 32.91 7.04 22.85
C ARG A 141 33.85 6.45 23.90
N ALA A 142 34.28 5.20 23.72
CA ALA A 142 35.23 4.55 24.64
C ALA A 142 36.58 5.28 24.66
N LEU A 143 37.10 5.72 23.51
CA LEU A 143 38.33 6.51 23.43
C LEU A 143 38.19 7.86 24.16
N MET A 144 37.07 8.57 23.97
CA MET A 144 36.82 9.82 24.68
C MET A 144 36.73 9.63 26.21
N GLU A 145 36.15 8.51 26.66
CA GLU A 145 36.09 8.17 28.09
C GLU A 145 37.47 7.81 28.65
N GLU A 146 38.29 7.07 27.90
CA GLU A 146 39.68 6.77 28.26
C GLU A 146 40.53 8.05 28.35
N GLU A 147 40.43 8.94 27.37
CA GLU A 147 41.12 10.24 27.40
C GLU A 147 40.66 11.10 28.58
N SER A 148 39.36 11.15 28.87
CA SER A 148 38.82 11.87 30.03
C SER A 148 39.36 11.30 31.35
N ASN A 149 39.42 9.98 31.48
CA ASN A 149 39.95 9.31 32.67
C ASN A 149 41.46 9.53 32.83
N ALA A 150 42.22 9.51 31.73
CA ALA A 150 43.65 9.79 31.73
C ALA A 150 43.95 11.24 32.15
N LEU A 151 43.15 12.20 31.67
CA LEU A 151 43.26 13.60 32.10
C LEU A 151 42.98 13.77 33.60
N ALA A 152 41.92 13.13 34.12
CA ALA A 152 41.62 13.16 35.54
C ALA A 152 42.73 12.53 36.41
N ALA A 153 43.33 11.42 35.94
CA ALA A 153 44.45 10.78 36.62
C ALA A 153 45.71 11.67 36.63
N ALA A 154 46.00 12.34 35.52
CA ALA A 154 47.12 13.28 35.41
C ALA A 154 46.93 14.49 36.35
N GLU A 155 45.72 15.03 36.44
CA GLU A 155 45.38 16.11 37.37
C GLU A 155 45.58 15.67 38.84
N ALA A 156 45.07 14.50 39.21
CA ALA A 156 45.25 13.94 40.55
C ALA A 156 46.73 13.71 40.90
N GLN A 157 47.55 13.23 39.95
CA GLN A 157 49.00 13.09 40.14
C GLN A 157 49.70 14.43 40.32
N ALA A 158 49.28 15.46 39.59
CA ALA A 158 49.82 16.82 39.72
C ALA A 158 49.46 17.44 41.08
N GLU A 159 48.24 17.24 41.57
CA GLU A 159 47.82 17.67 42.90
C GLU A 159 48.60 16.94 44.01
N ALA A 160 48.78 15.62 43.89
CA ALA A 160 49.56 14.83 44.83
C ALA A 160 51.03 15.30 44.89
N SER A 161 51.63 15.59 43.74
CA SER A 161 53.01 16.11 43.65
C SER A 161 53.15 17.47 44.33
N LYS A 162 52.21 18.39 44.08
CA LYS A 162 52.15 19.70 44.75
C LYS A 162 52.00 19.59 46.27
N ALA A 163 51.18 18.65 46.75
CA ALA A 163 50.99 18.42 48.17
C ALA A 163 52.27 17.90 48.85
N LEU A 164 53.04 17.06 48.15
CA LEU A 164 54.30 16.50 48.64
C LEU A 164 55.38 17.60 48.73
N GLU A 165 55.54 18.44 47.69
CA GLU A 165 56.44 19.60 47.73
C GLU A 165 56.08 20.58 48.88
N ALA A 166 54.79 20.82 49.10
CA ALA A 166 54.33 21.68 50.20
C ALA A 166 54.62 21.08 51.59
N ALA A 167 54.64 19.75 51.71
CA ALA A 167 54.98 19.07 52.96
C ALA A 167 56.49 19.12 53.23
N GLU A 168 57.33 18.92 52.21
CA GLU A 168 58.80 19.00 52.34
C GLU A 168 59.26 20.43 52.69
N GLY A 169 58.66 21.45 52.09
CA GLY A 169 58.98 22.86 52.39
C GLY A 169 58.73 23.27 53.86
N LYS A 170 57.79 22.62 54.56
CA LYS A 170 57.54 22.89 55.99
C LYS A 170 58.56 22.25 56.93
N ALA A 171 59.15 21.12 56.54
CA ALA A 171 60.14 20.43 57.37
C ALA A 171 61.51 21.14 57.40
N GLY A 172 61.86 21.86 56.34
CA GLY A 172 63.14 22.60 56.26
C GLY A 172 63.23 23.86 57.14
N ALA A 173 62.11 24.39 57.64
CA ALA A 173 62.09 25.66 58.37
C ALA A 173 62.35 25.54 59.89
N SER A 174 62.43 24.32 60.47
CA SER A 174 62.57 24.12 61.92
C SER A 174 63.98 23.76 62.42
N GLY A 175 64.99 23.69 61.55
CA GLY A 175 66.34 23.18 61.88
C GLY A 175 67.40 24.21 62.32
N GLY A 176 67.05 25.48 62.55
CA GLY A 176 68.03 26.56 62.66
C GLY A 176 68.10 27.25 64.03
N VAL A 177 68.33 26.53 65.12
CA VAL A 177 68.85 27.12 66.37
C VAL A 177 69.86 26.14 66.97
N ASN A 178 71.11 26.20 66.49
CA ASN A 178 72.24 25.71 67.28
C ASN A 178 72.84 26.94 67.95
N ASP A 179 72.44 27.14 69.20
CA ASP A 179 73.17 27.95 70.16
C ASP A 179 74.55 27.30 70.36
N ILE A 180 75.61 28.04 70.01
CA ILE A 180 76.99 27.69 70.36
C ILE A 180 77.44 28.75 71.37
N ASP A 181 77.73 28.26 72.59
CA ASP A 181 78.38 28.96 73.71
C ASP A 181 79.80 29.45 73.38
#